data_AF-A0A4Q9Q1R9-F1
#
_entry.id   AF-A0A4Q9Q1R9-F1
#
_cell.length_a   1.000
_cell.length_b   1.000
_cell.length_c   1.000
_cell.angle_alpha   90.00
_cell.angle_beta   90.00
_cell.angle_gamma   90.00
#
_symmetry.space_group_name_H-M   'P 1'
#
loop_
_entity.id
_entity.type
_entity.pdbx_description
1 polymer ?
#
loop_
_entity_poly.entity_id
_entity_poly.type
_entity_poly.pdbx_seq_one_letter_code
_entity_poly.pdbx_strand_id
1 'polypeptide(L)' 'WEALPPNTIFVDVGSAQGSVALHVLRHVYAKNPTFKTFCQDLEGPIQSARLFWQDGLPEALADGRVELQ' A
#
# COMPACT_ATOMS: atom_id res chain seq x y z
N TRP A 1 -10.72 9.20 0.56
CA TRP A 1 -9.63 8.86 -0.36
C TRP A 1 -10.03 8.97 -1.84
N GLU A 2 -11.31 8.80 -2.20
CA GLU A 2 -11.76 8.81 -3.60
C GLU A 2 -11.71 10.18 -4.29
N ALA A 3 -11.85 11.26 -3.54
CA ALA A 3 -11.75 12.63 -4.07
C ALA A 3 -10.30 13.13 -4.22
N LEU A 4 -9.30 12.29 -3.92
CA LEU A 4 -7.90 12.69 -4.07
C LEU A 4 -7.56 12.82 -5.56
N PRO A 5 -6.70 13.79 -5.94
CA PRO A 5 -6.23 13.92 -7.30
C PRO A 5 -5.57 12.62 -7.82
N PRO A 6 -5.64 12.36 -9.13
CA PRO A 6 -4.84 11.31 -9.76
C PRO A 6 -3.35 11.47 -9.42
N ASN A 7 -2.61 10.36 -9.40
CA ASN A 7 -1.17 10.30 -9.07
C ASN A 7 -0.84 10.74 -7.64
N THR A 8 -1.83 10.75 -6.73
CA THR A 8 -1.56 10.94 -5.30
C THR A 8 -0.72 9.78 -4.77
N ILE A 9 0.29 10.12 -3.97
CA ILE A 9 1.13 9.18 -3.24
C ILE A 9 0.80 9.30 -1.75
N PHE A 10 0.49 8.18 -1.11
CA PHE A 10 0.38 8.07 0.34
C PHE A 10 1.65 7.41 0.89
N VAL A 11 2.23 7.98 1.95
CA VAL A 11 3.40 7.42 2.61
C VAL A 11 3.02 7.10 4.05
N ASP A 12 3.11 5.82 4.40
CA ASP A 12 2.82 5.27 5.72
C ASP A 12 4.15 4.98 6.43
N VAL A 13 4.50 5.79 7.44
CA VAL A 13 5.80 5.74 8.13
C VAL A 13 5.64 5.05 9.48
N GLY A 14 6.47 4.05 9.75
CA GLY A 14 6.23 3.15 10.88
C GLY A 14 5.05 2.24 10.61
N SER A 15 4.91 1.81 9.36
CA SER A 15 3.72 1.11 8.85
C SER A 15 3.57 -0.32 9.39
N ALA A 16 4.61 -0.86 10.03
CA ALA A 16 4.76 -2.27 10.35
C ALA A 16 4.48 -3.16 9.12
N GLN A 17 3.32 -3.81 9.08
CA GLN A 17 2.90 -4.63 7.94
C GLN A 17 2.05 -3.85 6.90
N GLY A 18 1.75 -2.58 7.13
CA GLY A 18 0.97 -1.72 6.23
C GLY A 18 -0.54 -1.98 6.25
N SER A 19 -1.11 -2.35 7.40
CA SER A 19 -2.54 -2.67 7.51
C SER A 19 -3.47 -1.48 7.21
N VAL A 20 -3.06 -0.26 7.59
CA VAL A 20 -3.78 0.97 7.28
C VAL A 20 -3.71 1.26 5.79
N ALA A 21 -2.51 1.24 5.21
CA ALA A 21 -2.31 1.40 3.78
C ALA A 21 -3.10 0.37 2.95
N LEU A 22 -3.16 -0.90 3.38
CA LEU A 22 -3.97 -1.93 2.74
C LEU A 22 -5.47 -1.60 2.78
N HIS A 23 -5.98 -1.18 3.94
CA HIS A 23 -7.38 -0.79 4.10
C HIS A 23 -7.75 0.37 3.15
N VAL A 24 -6.90 1.40 3.11
CA VAL A 24 -7.06 2.55 2.23
C VAL A 24 -7.03 2.12 0.77
N LEU A 25 -6.01 1.37 0.37
CA LEU A 25 -5.78 1.01 -1.02
C LEU A 25 -6.90 0.12 -1.56
N ARG A 26 -7.41 -0.83 -0.77
CA ARG A 26 -8.61 -1.64 -1.13
C ARG A 26 -9.82 -0.76 -1.42
N HIS A 27 -10.03 0.29 -0.64
CA HIS A 27 -11.19 1.17 -0.80
C HIS A 27 -11.12 2.02 -2.08
N VAL A 28 -9.91 2.42 -2.48
CA VAL A 28 -9.71 3.27 -3.68
C VAL A 28 -9.24 2.53 -4.92
N TYR A 29 -8.98 1.22 -4.83
CA TYR A 29 -8.30 0.48 -5.88
C TYR A 29 -8.94 0.68 -7.26
N ALA A 30 -10.24 0.39 -7.36
CA ALA A 30 -10.99 0.51 -8.61
C ALA A 30 -11.29 1.96 -9.02
N LYS A 31 -11.27 2.90 -8.05
CA LYS A 31 -11.78 4.27 -8.24
C LYS A 31 -10.68 5.27 -8.59
N ASN A 32 -9.45 5.02 -8.13
CA ASN A 32 -8.30 5.85 -8.41
C ASN A 32 -7.11 4.95 -8.80
N PRO A 33 -7.00 4.54 -10.07
CA PRO A 33 -5.99 3.56 -10.52
C PRO A 33 -4.55 4.07 -10.41
N THR A 34 -4.35 5.38 -10.28
CA THR A 34 -3.03 6.01 -10.16
C THR A 34 -2.62 6.31 -8.73
N PHE A 35 -3.48 6.03 -7.74
CA PHE A 35 -3.13 6.13 -6.33
C PHE A 35 -2.12 5.05 -5.96
N LYS A 36 -1.01 5.48 -5.34
CA LYS A 36 0.08 4.62 -4.87
C LYS A 36 0.33 4.81 -3.39
N THR A 37 0.85 3.76 -2.74
CA THR A 37 1.27 3.81 -1.34
C THR A 37 2.71 3.33 -1.18
N PHE A 38 3.44 3.97 -0.28
CA PHE A 38 4.74 3.50 0.23
C PHE A 38 4.57 3.14 1.70
N CYS A 39 4.88 1.92 2.06
CA CYS A 39 4.94 1.46 3.45
C CYS A 39 6.40 1.43 3.86
N GLN A 40 6.76 2.31 4.79
CA GLN A 40 8.13 2.46 5.29
C GLN A 40 8.23 1.94 6.71
N ASP A 41 9.18 1.05 6.95
CA ASP A 41 9.52 0.57 8.28
C ASP A 41 10.97 0.04 8.34
N LEU A 42 11.37 -0.49 9.48
CA LEU A 42 12.62 -1.23 9.62
C LEU A 42 12.56 -2.55 8.84
N GLU A 43 13.74 -3.10 8.55
CA GLU A 43 13.88 -4.30 7.71
C GLU A 43 13.09 -5.51 8.23
N GLY A 44 13.00 -5.68 9.56
CA GLY A 44 12.23 -6.77 10.17
C GLY A 44 10.73 -6.73 9.81
N PRO A 45 10.00 -5.66 10.16
CA PRO A 45 8.60 -5.50 9.78
C PRO A 45 8.33 -5.52 8.27
N ILE A 46 9.26 -5.04 7.43
CA ILE A 46 9.09 -5.08 5.97
C ILE A 46 9.06 -6.52 5.41
N GLN A 47 9.80 -7.45 6.02
CA GLN A 47 9.73 -8.87 5.62
C GLN A 47 8.34 -9.47 5.88
N SER A 48 7.74 -9.19 7.05
CA SER A 48 6.38 -9.67 7.34
C SER A 48 5.31 -8.94 6.52
N ALA A 49 5.54 -7.66 6.19
CA ALA A 49 4.68 -6.90 5.29
C ALA A 49 4.53 -7.59 3.92
N ARG A 50 5.62 -8.11 3.34
CA ARG A 50 5.57 -8.79 2.03
C ARG A 50 4.57 -9.95 2.01
N LEU A 51 4.59 -10.79 3.04
CA LEU A 51 3.64 -11.90 3.17
C LEU A 51 2.21 -11.39 3.39
N PHE A 52 2.04 -10.41 4.28
CA PHE A 52 0.74 -9.80 4.56
C PHE A 52 0.08 -9.21 3.29
N TRP A 53 0.86 -8.55 2.43
CA TRP A 53 0.37 -7.97 1.19
C TRP A 53 0.13 -9.00 0.08
N GLN A 54 0.94 -10.07 0.01
CA GLN A 54 0.69 -11.20 -0.90
C GLN A 54 -0.65 -11.89 -0.59
N ASP A 55 -1.01 -12.01 0.69
CA ASP A 55 -2.30 -12.61 1.10
C ASP A 55 -3.46 -11.61 1.00
N GLY A 56 -3.20 -10.33 1.23
CA GLY A 56 -4.22 -9.30 1.33
C GLY A 56 -4.65 -8.67 -0.01
N LEU A 57 -3.69 -8.32 -0.86
CA LEU A 57 -3.96 -7.63 -2.13
C LEU A 57 -2.76 -7.82 -3.08
N PRO A 58 -2.50 -9.05 -3.55
CA PRO A 58 -1.33 -9.37 -4.36
C PRO A 58 -1.24 -8.55 -5.66
N GLU A 59 -2.37 -8.16 -6.24
CA GLU A 59 -2.43 -7.30 -7.42
C GLU A 59 -1.81 -5.91 -7.16
N ALA A 60 -1.87 -5.39 -5.94
CA ALA A 60 -1.25 -4.09 -5.65
C ALA A 60 0.26 -4.13 -5.74
N LEU A 61 0.87 -5.29 -5.43
CA LEU A 61 2.30 -5.53 -5.60
C LEU A 61 2.63 -5.66 -7.09
N ALA A 62 1.83 -6.41 -7.84
CA ALA A 62 2.02 -6.61 -9.28
C ALA A 62 1.85 -5.30 -10.08
N ASP A 63 0.86 -4.48 -9.71
CA ASP A 63 0.54 -3.21 -10.37
C ASP A 63 1.47 -2.06 -9.91
N GLY A 64 2.40 -2.31 -8.98
CA GLY A 64 3.29 -1.28 -8.43
C GLY A 64 2.53 -0.16 -7.70
N ARG A 65 1.42 -0.52 -7.07
CA ARG A 65 0.55 0.38 -6.29
C ARG A 65 0.85 0.39 -4.81
N VAL A 66 1.61 -0.60 -4.34
CA VAL A 66 2.28 -0.58 -3.05
C VAL A 66 3.78 -0.83 -3.24
N GLU A 67 4.59 -0.07 -2.52
CA GLU A 67 6.01 -0.33 -2.36
C GLU A 67 6.33 -0.51 -0.87
N LEU A 68 7.13 -1.53 -0.55
CA LEU A 68 7.51 -1.89 0.81
C LEU A 68 9.01 -1.59 0.97
N GLN A 69 9.34 -0.60 1.79
CA GLN A 69 10.69 -0.06 1.97
C GLN A 69 11.16 -0.12 3.42
#